data_AF-W1XUB3-F1
#
_entry.id   AF-W1XUB3-F1
#
_cell.length_a   1.000
_cell.length_b   1.000
_cell.length_c   1.000
_cell.angle_alpha   90.00
_cell.angle_beta   90.00
_cell.angle_gamma   90.00
#
_symmetry.space_group_name_H-M   'P 1'
#
loop_
_entity.id
_entity.type
_entity.pdbx_description
1 polymer ?
#
loop_
_entity_poly.entity_id
_entity_poly.type
_entity_poly.pdbx_seq_one_letter_code
_entity_poly.pdbx_strand_id
1 'polypeptide(L)' 'SNSALAQILESAQQDGNEIMVFVGNRGCVQIFTGVVEKVVPMKGWLNIFNPTFTLHLLEESIAETWVTRKPASDGYV' A
#
# COMPACT_ATOMS: atom_id res chain seq x y z
N SER A 1 -15.98 -4.99 5.96
CA SER A 1 -15.45 -3.67 5.54
C SER A 1 -14.12 -3.88 4.84
N ASN A 2 -13.77 -3.07 3.85
CA ASN A 2 -12.47 -3.13 3.15
C ASN A 2 -11.45 -2.17 3.80
N SER A 3 -11.26 -2.27 5.11
CA SER A 3 -10.41 -1.36 5.90
C SER A 3 -8.96 -1.85 6.08
N ALA A 4 -8.61 -3.03 5.57
CA ALA A 4 -7.30 -3.64 5.82
C ALA A 4 -6.14 -2.85 5.21
N LEU A 5 -6.35 -2.15 4.10
CA LEU A 5 -5.32 -1.29 3.50
C LEU A 5 -4.91 -0.15 4.44
N ALA A 6 -5.88 0.60 4.97
CA ALA A 6 -5.60 1.68 5.92
C ALA A 6 -4.88 1.15 7.17
N GLN A 7 -5.33 0.03 7.71
CA GLN A 7 -4.71 -0.60 8.88
C GLN A 7 -3.25 -0.98 8.62
N ILE A 8 -2.94 -1.61 7.48
CA ILE A 8 -1.56 -2.00 7.15
C ILE A 8 -0.67 -0.79 6.88
N LEU A 9 -1.19 0.26 6.25
CA LEU A 9 -0.40 1.49 6.03
C LEU A 9 -0.12 2.22 7.35
N GLU A 10 -1.09 2.28 8.26
CA GLU A 10 -0.88 2.81 9.61
C GLU A 10 0.14 1.98 10.40
N SER A 11 0.03 0.64 10.38
CA SER A 11 1.00 -0.24 11.03
C SER A 11 2.41 -0.09 10.44
N ALA A 12 2.56 -0.10 9.11
CA ALA A 12 3.86 0.09 8.47
C ALA A 12 4.48 1.46 8.78
N GLN A 13 3.66 2.50 8.93
CA GLN A 13 4.12 3.83 9.35
C GLN A 13 4.58 3.84 10.82
N GLN A 14 3.87 3.14 11.70
CA GLN A 14 4.22 3.03 13.13
C GLN A 14 5.48 2.19 13.36
N ASP A 15 5.56 1.05 12.66
CA ASP A 15 6.65 0.08 12.81
C ASP A 15 7.92 0.52 12.06
N GLY A 16 7.80 1.38 11.06
CA GLY A 16 8.93 1.88 10.28
C GLY A 16 9.61 0.80 9.44
N ASN A 17 8.96 -0.33 9.18
CA ASN A 17 9.48 -1.38 8.33
C ASN A 17 9.32 -1.02 6.84
N GLU A 18 10.23 -1.50 6.01
CA GLU A 18 10.09 -1.34 4.56
C GLU A 18 8.96 -2.22 4.03
N ILE A 19 8.17 -1.66 3.10
CA ILE A 19 7.15 -2.38 2.36
C ILE A 19 7.33 -2.12 0.86
N MET A 20 6.60 -2.90 0.06
CA MET A 20 6.47 -2.64 -1.37
C MET A 20 5.03 -2.29 -1.73
N VAL A 21 4.84 -1.23 -2.52
CA VAL A 21 3.52 -0.83 -3.05
C VAL A 21 3.57 -0.89 -4.57
N PHE A 22 2.71 -1.72 -5.14
CA PHE A 22 2.60 -1.92 -6.59
C PHE A 22 1.33 -1.23 -7.10
N VAL A 23 1.49 -0.30 -8.04
CA VAL A 23 0.37 0.34 -8.74
C VAL A 23 0.59 0.19 -10.23
N GLY A 24 -0.43 -0.23 -10.97
CA GLY A 24 -0.27 -0.55 -12.39
C GLY A 24 -1.48 -0.27 -13.24
N ASN A 25 -1.23 -0.24 -14.54
CA ASN A 25 -2.22 -0.25 -15.61
C ASN A 25 -1.78 -1.26 -16.69
N ARG A 26 -2.51 -1.33 -17.80
CA ARG A 26 -2.26 -2.33 -18.87
C ARG A 26 -0.84 -2.33 -19.46
N GLY A 27 -0.12 -1.21 -19.37
CA GLY A 27 1.18 -1.02 -20.04
C GLY A 27 2.33 -0.71 -19.10
N CYS A 28 2.09 -0.53 -17.80
CA CYS A 28 3.12 -0.14 -16.86
C CYS A 28 2.74 -0.55 -15.43
N VAL A 29 3.76 -0.99 -14.68
CA VAL A 29 3.68 -1.18 -13.23
C VAL A 29 4.77 -0.32 -12.61
N GLN A 30 4.40 0.50 -11.64
CA GLN A 30 5.33 1.25 -10.80
C GLN A 30 5.36 0.62 -9.42
N ILE A 31 6.57 0.52 -8.87
CA ILE A 31 6.84 -0.14 -7.59
C ILE A 31 7.52 0.89 -6.69
N PHE A 32 6.91 1.16 -5.54
CA PHE A 32 7.58 1.82 -4.42
C PHE A 32 8.18 0.74 -3.51
N THR A 33 9.38 0.98 -3.01
CA THR A 33 10.02 0.16 -1.97
C THR A 33 10.64 1.11 -0.96
N GLY A 34 10.26 0.97 0.30
CA GLY A 34 10.77 1.79 1.39
C GLY A 34 9.79 1.89 2.56
N VAL A 35 10.16 2.70 3.54
CA VAL A 35 9.34 2.98 4.73
C VAL A 35 8.21 3.93 4.38
N VAL A 36 7.04 3.77 4.99
CA VAL A 36 5.93 4.74 4.89
C VAL A 36 6.13 5.84 5.93
N GLU A 37 6.33 7.09 5.52
CA GLU A 37 6.61 8.18 6.46
C GLU A 37 5.33 8.84 7.01
N LYS A 38 4.35 9.06 6.13
CA LYS A 38 3.11 9.76 6.49
C LYS A 38 1.90 9.22 5.74
N VAL A 39 0.89 8.80 6.49
CA VAL A 39 -0.43 8.38 5.98
C VAL A 39 -1.46 9.44 6.32
N VAL A 40 -2.27 9.87 5.35
CA VAL A 40 -3.28 10.93 5.56
C VAL A 40 -4.59 10.59 4.85
N PRO A 41 -5.71 10.42 5.54
CA PRO A 41 -7.03 10.45 4.92
C PRO A 41 -7.42 11.90 4.59
N MET A 42 -7.78 12.17 3.34
CA MET A 42 -8.16 13.51 2.89
C MET A 42 -9.19 13.44 1.76
N LYS A 43 -10.36 14.08 1.96
CA LYS A 43 -11.41 14.24 0.94
C LYS A 43 -11.83 12.92 0.24
N GLY A 44 -11.94 11.83 1.01
CA GLY A 44 -12.31 10.49 0.50
C GLY A 44 -11.14 9.67 -0.06
N TRP A 45 -9.91 10.20 -0.03
CA TRP A 45 -8.70 9.51 -0.45
C TRP A 45 -7.85 9.11 0.74
N LEU A 46 -7.21 7.95 0.65
CA LEU A 46 -6.12 7.52 1.51
C LEU A 46 -4.79 7.84 0.81
N ASN A 47 -3.91 8.55 1.51
CA ASN A 47 -2.71 9.12 0.90
C ASN A 47 -1.45 8.72 1.64
N ILE A 48 -0.36 8.51 0.91
CA ILE A 48 1.01 8.42 1.46
C ILE A 48 1.78 9.65 0.98
N PHE A 49 2.51 10.31 1.87
CA PHE A 49 3.39 11.43 1.55
C PHE A 49 4.80 11.18 2.10
N ASN A 50 5.66 10.65 1.25
CA ASN A 50 7.10 10.59 1.47
C ASN A 50 7.81 11.66 0.60
N PRO A 51 9.08 12.00 0.91
CA PRO A 51 9.85 12.99 0.15
C PRO A 51 9.95 12.71 -1.36
N THR A 52 10.02 11.42 -1.74
CA THR A 52 10.19 10.99 -3.13
C THR A 52 9.07 10.06 -3.61
N PHE A 53 7.99 9.91 -2.84
CA PHE A 53 6.87 9.04 -3.18
C PHE A 53 5.55 9.60 -2.64
N THR A 54 4.54 9.66 -3.51
CA THR A 54 3.18 10.03 -3.14
C THR A 54 2.20 8.98 -3.65
N LEU A 55 1.32 8.51 -2.79
CA LEU A 55 0.18 7.66 -3.16
C LEU A 55 -1.12 8.43 -2.95
N HIS A 56 -2.04 8.29 -3.90
CA HIS A 56 -3.44 8.67 -3.75
C HIS A 56 -4.29 7.45 -4.10
N LEU A 57 -5.03 6.90 -3.14
CA LEU A 57 -5.92 5.77 -3.36
C LEU A 57 -7.34 6.12 -2.89
N LEU A 58 -8.32 5.92 -3.76
CA LEU A 58 -9.73 6.15 -3.45
C LEU A 58 -10.27 4.96 -2.66
N GLU A 59 -10.21 5.03 -1.32
CA GLU A 59 -10.44 3.89 -0.43
C GLU A 59 -11.83 3.27 -0.60
N GLU A 60 -12.86 4.09 -0.81
CA GLU A 60 -14.23 3.64 -1.02
C GLU A 60 -14.42 2.81 -2.30
N SER A 61 -13.47 2.86 -3.24
CA SER A 61 -13.52 2.07 -4.47
C SER A 61 -13.03 0.63 -4.31
N ILE A 62 -12.48 0.26 -3.15
CA ILE A 62 -12.04 -1.11 -2.88
C ILE A 62 -13.27 -2.01 -2.74
N ALA A 63 -13.50 -2.89 -3.73
CA ALA A 63 -14.58 -3.88 -3.70
C ALA A 63 -14.22 -5.10 -2.85
N GLU A 64 -12.98 -5.56 -2.93
CA GLU A 64 -12.49 -6.74 -2.20
C GLU A 64 -11.06 -6.53 -1.74
N THR A 65 -10.70 -7.16 -0.63
CA THR A 65 -9.34 -7.20 -0.11
C THR A 65 -8.91 -8.63 0.14
N TRP A 66 -7.73 -9.01 -0.35
CA TRP A 66 -7.25 -10.39 -0.31
C TRP A 66 -5.84 -10.45 0.29
N VAL A 67 -5.62 -11.46 1.14
CA VAL A 67 -4.27 -11.90 1.52
C VAL A 67 -3.94 -13.10 0.64
N THR A 68 -2.91 -12.98 -0.19
CA THR A 68 -2.43 -14.07 -1.05
C THR A 68 -1.07 -14.54 -0.58
N ARG A 69 -0.80 -15.85 -0.66
CA ARG A 69 0.53 -16.43 -0.47
C ARG A 69 0.93 -17.19 -1.73
N LYS A 70 2.11 -16.90 -2.28
CA LYS A 70 2.66 -17.53 -3.48
C LYS A 70 4.01 -18.19 -3.14
N PRO A 71 4.29 -19.41 -3.63
CA PRO A 71 5.60 -20.03 -3.44
C PRO A 71 6.73 -19.19 -4.05
N ALA A 72 7.86 -19.11 -3.36
CA ALA A 72 9.12 -18.53 -3.79
C ALA A 72 10.27 -19.51 -3.50
N SER A 73 11.47 -19.25 -4.04
CA SER A 73 12.63 -20.14 -3.83
C SER A 73 13.04 -20.26 -2.35
N ASP A 74 12.74 -19.24 -1.55
CA ASP A 74 13.08 -19.09 -0.13
C ASP A 74 11.89 -19.28 0.82
N GLY A 75 10.71 -19.68 0.31
CA GLY A 75 9.52 -19.94 1.11
C GLY A 75 8.23 -19.52 0.41
N TYR A 76 7.45 -18.67 1.06
CA TYR A 76 6.27 -18.04 0.46
C TYR A 76 6.33 -16.53 0.68
N VAL A 77 5.81 -15.80 -0.30
CA VAL A 77 5.50 -14.37 -0.20
C VAL A 77 4.00 -14.17 -0.17
#